data_AF-A0A9D1DZ37-F1
#
_entry.id   AF-A0A9D1DZ37-F1
#
_cell.length_a   1.000
_cell.length_b   1.000
_cell.length_c   1.000
_cell.angle_alpha   90.00
_cell.angle_beta   90.00
_cell.angle_gamma   90.00
#
_symmetry.space_group_name_H-M   'P 1'
#
loop_
_entity.id
_entity.type
_entity.pdbx_description
1 polymer ?
#
loop_
_entity_poly.entity_id
_entity_poly.type
_entity_poly.pdbx_seq_one_letter_code
_entity_poly.pdbx_strand_id
1 'polypeptide(L)'
;RQQKRGDLEARLAVMEEDPVRPVIMIHQNTFSEPVYSGAQMFYGSENAASQALADSVRQSVVSLLQPDNTRELKPAPSDVWILHQTTAPVVMAECGFLSNPEECARLNDRDYQCRMAFAVAAGVAGWAEDGA
;
A
#
# COMPACT_ATOMS: atom_id res chain seq x y z
N ARG A 1 11.03 6.16 21.06
CA ARG A 1 10.23 7.23 20.40
C ARG A 1 11.10 8.08 19.46
N GLN A 2 12.26 8.60 19.88
CA GLN A 2 13.18 9.34 18.98
C GLN A 2 13.67 8.50 17.78
N GLN A 3 14.02 7.23 18.00
CA GLN A 3 14.46 6.32 16.92
C GLN A 3 13.38 6.07 15.85
N LYS A 4 12.10 6.00 16.26
CA LYS A 4 10.98 5.83 15.33
C LYS A 4 10.76 7.08 14.48
N ARG A 5 10.97 8.27 15.05
CA ARG A 5 10.89 9.53 14.28
C ARG A 5 12.04 9.67 13.29
N GLY A 6 13.26 9.37 13.73
CA GLY A 6 14.43 9.42 12.84
C GLY A 6 14.33 8.47 11.65
N ASP A 7 13.76 7.27 11.83
CA ASP A 7 13.50 6.33 10.72
C ASP A 7 12.49 6.91 9.71
N LEU A 8 11.40 7.51 10.19
CA LEU A 8 10.40 8.15 9.30
C LEU A 8 10.97 9.37 8.59
N GLU A 9 11.77 10.19 9.26
CA GLU A 9 12.47 11.33 8.65
C GLU A 9 13.46 10.88 7.58
N ALA A 10 14.22 9.79 7.81
CA ALA A 10 15.13 9.23 6.81
C ALA A 10 14.39 8.66 5.60
N ARG A 11 13.27 7.95 5.82
CA ARG A 11 12.41 7.47 4.71
C ARG A 11 11.86 8.63 3.90
N LEU A 12 11.38 9.69 4.57
CA LEU A 12 10.89 10.88 3.90
C LEU A 12 12.00 11.54 3.05
N ALA A 13 13.22 11.63 3.58
CA ALA A 13 14.34 12.16 2.82
C ALA A 13 14.57 11.38 1.51
N VAL A 14 14.53 10.04 1.55
CA VAL A 14 14.64 9.19 0.34
C VAL A 14 13.47 9.39 -0.62
N MET A 15 12.24 9.56 -0.10
CA MET A 15 11.05 9.80 -0.93
C MET A 15 11.13 11.13 -1.68
N GLU A 16 11.71 12.16 -1.06
CA GLU A 16 11.81 13.51 -1.62
C GLU A 16 13.07 13.72 -2.49
N GLU A 17 13.98 12.73 -2.60
CA GLU A 17 15.12 12.80 -3.53
C GLU A 17 14.67 12.91 -5.00
N ASP A 18 13.54 12.29 -5.35
CA ASP A 18 12.91 12.37 -6.67
C ASP A 18 11.38 12.32 -6.52
N PRO A 19 10.71 13.47 -6.30
CA PRO A 19 9.29 13.53 -5.98
C PRO A 19 8.38 13.16 -7.15
N VAL A 20 8.94 12.86 -8.33
CA VAL A 20 8.18 12.32 -9.47
C VAL A 20 8.02 10.79 -9.35
N ARG A 21 8.90 10.11 -8.60
CA ARG A 21 8.84 8.64 -8.47
C ARG A 21 7.70 8.23 -7.53
N PRO A 22 6.89 7.24 -7.92
CA PRO A 22 5.89 6.69 -7.01
C PRO A 22 6.56 5.95 -5.84
N VAL A 23 5.99 6.13 -4.66
CA VAL A 23 6.42 5.48 -3.41
C VAL A 23 5.41 4.41 -3.03
N ILE A 24 5.88 3.18 -2.89
CA ILE A 24 5.04 2.02 -2.52
C ILE A 24 5.45 1.55 -1.12
N MET A 25 4.59 1.76 -0.13
CA MET A 25 4.80 1.25 1.23
C MET A 25 4.10 -0.09 1.40
N ILE A 26 4.87 -1.17 1.61
CA ILE A 26 4.34 -2.53 1.79
C ILE A 26 4.15 -2.83 3.28
N HIS A 27 2.91 -3.09 3.68
CA HIS A 27 2.51 -3.28 5.07
C HIS A 27 1.57 -4.48 5.23
N GLN A 28 1.39 -4.91 6.47
CA GLN A 28 0.41 -5.93 6.86
C GLN A 28 -0.44 -5.38 8.00
N ASN A 29 -1.75 -5.56 7.86
CA ASN A 29 -2.72 -4.97 8.75
C ASN A 29 -2.88 -5.82 10.01
N THR A 30 -3.42 -5.22 11.06
CA THR A 30 -3.83 -5.92 12.26
C THR A 30 -5.06 -5.24 12.84
N PHE A 31 -5.98 -6.04 13.37
CA PHE A 31 -7.19 -5.56 14.01
C PHE A 31 -7.57 -6.45 15.19
N SER A 32 -8.40 -5.93 16.10
CA SER A 32 -8.79 -6.66 17.31
C SER A 32 -9.54 -7.96 17.00
N GLU A 33 -10.40 -7.95 15.99
CA GLU A 33 -11.13 -9.15 15.57
C GLU A 33 -10.38 -9.92 14.46
N PRO A 34 -10.32 -11.26 14.54
CA PRO A 34 -9.60 -12.11 13.58
C PRO A 34 -10.38 -12.39 12.28
N VAL A 35 -11.50 -11.68 12.05
CA VAL A 35 -12.42 -11.96 10.93
C VAL A 35 -12.14 -11.13 9.68
N TYR A 36 -11.37 -10.05 9.82
CA TYR A 36 -11.08 -9.15 8.71
C TYR A 36 -10.07 -9.78 7.73
N SER A 37 -10.31 -9.62 6.44
CA SER A 37 -9.47 -10.14 5.37
C SER A 37 -9.43 -9.19 4.18
N GLY A 38 -8.53 -9.46 3.24
CA GLY A 38 -8.39 -8.71 1.99
C GLY A 38 -7.39 -7.56 2.10
N ALA A 39 -6.68 -7.31 1.01
CA ALA A 39 -5.75 -6.20 0.91
C ALA A 39 -6.49 -4.85 0.93
N GLN A 40 -5.86 -3.84 1.53
CA GLN A 40 -6.40 -2.49 1.69
C GLN A 40 -5.38 -1.48 1.20
N MET A 41 -5.77 -0.64 0.25
CA MET A 41 -4.90 0.43 -0.24
C MET A 41 -5.27 1.75 0.43
N PHE A 42 -4.25 2.48 0.86
CA PHE A 42 -4.36 3.84 1.36
C PHE A 42 -3.51 4.80 0.50
N TYR A 43 -3.99 6.02 0.30
CA TYR A 43 -3.27 7.05 -0.48
C TYR A 43 -3.02 8.32 0.33
N GLY A 44 -1.90 8.98 0.07
CA GLY A 44 -1.61 10.31 0.62
C GLY A 44 -2.45 11.40 -0.06
N SER A 45 -2.92 12.40 0.71
CA SER A 45 -3.77 13.49 0.19
C SER A 45 -3.00 14.63 -0.47
N GLU A 46 -1.69 14.75 -0.22
CA GLU A 46 -0.88 15.89 -0.64
C GLU A 46 -0.56 15.90 -2.15
N ASN A 47 -0.67 14.74 -2.80
CA ASN A 47 -0.50 14.60 -4.25
C ASN A 47 -1.72 13.89 -4.84
N ALA A 48 -2.44 14.57 -5.75
CA ALA A 48 -3.64 14.03 -6.39
C ALA A 48 -3.38 12.72 -7.17
N ALA A 49 -2.15 12.52 -7.66
CA ALA A 49 -1.77 11.30 -8.37
C ALA A 49 -1.72 10.06 -7.46
N SER A 50 -1.57 10.24 -6.14
CA SER A 50 -1.57 9.16 -5.15
C SER A 50 -2.86 8.36 -5.17
N GLN A 51 -4.01 9.03 -5.34
CA GLN A 51 -5.31 8.34 -5.39
C GLN A 51 -5.42 7.46 -6.64
N ALA A 52 -4.99 7.96 -7.80
CA ALA A 52 -4.98 7.19 -9.05
C ALA A 52 -4.02 6.00 -8.98
N LEU A 53 -2.81 6.20 -8.44
CA LEU A 53 -1.83 5.14 -8.20
C LEU A 53 -2.41 4.04 -7.31
N ALA A 54 -2.98 4.44 -6.17
CA ALA A 54 -3.53 3.49 -5.21
C ALA A 54 -4.75 2.74 -5.74
N ASP A 55 -5.59 3.38 -6.55
CA ASP A 55 -6.72 2.70 -7.20
C ASP A 55 -6.25 1.69 -8.25
N SER A 56 -5.26 2.05 -9.08
CA SER A 56 -4.69 1.12 -10.06
C SER A 56 -4.08 -0.11 -9.38
N VAL A 57 -3.31 0.09 -8.31
CA VAL A 57 -2.77 -1.01 -7.48
C VAL A 57 -3.90 -1.85 -6.87
N ARG A 58 -4.95 -1.22 -6.34
CA ARG A 58 -6.12 -1.93 -5.77
C ARG A 58 -6.81 -2.80 -6.83
N GLN A 59 -7.11 -2.24 -8.00
CA GLN A 59 -7.78 -2.96 -9.10
C GLN A 59 -6.94 -4.14 -9.60
N SER A 60 -5.62 -3.95 -9.71
CA SER A 60 -4.68 -5.02 -10.08
C SER A 60 -4.68 -6.15 -9.05
N VAL A 61 -4.60 -5.84 -7.75
CA VAL A 61 -4.65 -6.85 -6.68
C VAL A 61 -5.98 -7.60 -6.65
N VAL A 62 -7.11 -6.91 -6.81
CA VAL A 62 -8.43 -7.55 -6.87
C VAL A 62 -8.52 -8.48 -8.08
N SER A 63 -8.14 -8.02 -9.27
CA SER A 63 -8.29 -8.81 -10.50
C SER A 63 -7.34 -10.01 -10.58
N LEU A 64 -6.11 -9.91 -10.09
CA LEU A 64 -5.08 -10.94 -10.25
C LEU A 64 -4.96 -11.91 -9.07
N LEU A 65 -5.37 -11.49 -7.87
CA LEU A 65 -5.09 -12.25 -6.65
C LEU A 65 -6.30 -12.42 -5.73
N GLN A 66 -7.12 -11.38 -5.56
CA GLN A 66 -8.20 -11.37 -4.58
C GLN A 66 -9.54 -10.95 -5.20
N PRO A 67 -10.15 -11.76 -6.09
CA PRO A 67 -11.36 -11.38 -6.83
C PRO A 67 -12.57 -11.10 -5.93
N ASP A 68 -12.60 -11.70 -4.74
CA ASP A 68 -13.67 -11.51 -3.75
C ASP A 68 -13.38 -10.34 -2.77
N ASN A 69 -12.26 -9.62 -2.93
CA ASN A 69 -11.92 -8.50 -2.06
C ASN A 69 -12.78 -7.27 -2.37
N THR A 70 -13.62 -6.90 -1.42
CA THR A 70 -14.56 -5.76 -1.51
C THR A 70 -14.04 -4.49 -0.85
N ARG A 71 -12.78 -4.45 -0.40
CA ARG A 71 -12.22 -3.28 0.28
C ARG A 71 -12.11 -2.09 -0.67
N GLU A 72 -12.74 -1.01 -0.25
CA GLU A 72 -12.72 0.26 -0.96
C GLU A 72 -11.39 0.98 -0.73
N LEU A 73 -10.95 1.77 -1.72
CA LEU A 73 -9.82 2.68 -1.56
C LEU A 73 -10.10 3.71 -0.44
N LYS A 74 -9.10 4.04 0.38
CA LYS A 74 -9.25 5.00 1.48
C LYS A 74 -8.12 6.03 1.54
N PRO A 75 -8.37 7.27 1.97
CA PRO A 75 -7.29 8.19 2.30
C PRO A 75 -6.49 7.66 3.49
N ALA A 76 -5.20 8.02 3.55
CA ALA A 76 -4.33 7.70 4.67
C ALA A 76 -4.95 8.15 6.01
N PRO A 77 -4.96 7.28 7.04
CA PRO A 77 -5.35 7.68 8.38
C PRO A 77 -4.50 8.86 8.88
N SER A 78 -5.08 9.74 9.68
CA SER A 78 -4.41 10.97 10.16
C SER A 78 -3.18 10.71 11.04
N ASP A 79 -3.08 9.51 11.64
CA ASP A 79 -1.95 9.08 12.46
C ASP A 79 -0.79 8.48 11.65
N VAL A 80 -0.97 8.23 10.33
CA VAL A 80 0.11 7.82 9.42
C VAL A 80 0.84 9.06 8.89
N TRP A 81 1.55 9.74 9.80
CA TRP A 81 2.22 11.03 9.56
C TRP A 81 2.97 11.10 8.23
N ILE A 82 3.78 10.08 7.89
CA ILE A 82 4.67 10.11 6.73
C ILE A 82 3.92 10.26 5.38
N LEU A 83 2.70 9.72 5.27
CA LEU A 83 1.88 9.85 4.05
C LEU A 83 1.32 11.27 3.85
N HIS A 84 1.33 12.08 4.91
CA HIS A 84 0.90 13.48 4.88
C HIS A 84 2.07 14.46 4.75
N GLN A 85 3.30 13.97 4.57
CA GLN A 85 4.49 14.84 4.48
C GLN A 85 5.18 14.78 3.13
N THR A 86 4.97 13.70 2.37
CA THR A 86 5.60 13.54 1.06
C THR A 86 4.80 14.21 -0.03
N THR A 87 5.49 14.81 -0.99
CA THR A 87 4.89 15.37 -2.21
C THR A 87 4.90 14.37 -3.37
N ALA A 88 5.57 13.23 -3.20
CA ALA A 88 5.58 12.15 -4.17
C ALA A 88 4.21 11.43 -4.26
N PRO A 89 3.84 10.88 -5.43
CA PRO A 89 2.72 9.95 -5.52
C PRO A 89 2.95 8.75 -4.59
N VAL A 90 2.06 8.50 -3.63
CA VAL A 90 2.30 7.48 -2.60
C VAL A 90 1.09 6.60 -2.35
N VAL A 91 1.34 5.30 -2.23
CA VAL A 91 0.37 4.29 -1.79
C VAL A 91 0.94 3.47 -0.64
N MET A 92 0.13 3.24 0.38
CA MET A 92 0.38 2.24 1.41
C MET A 92 -0.50 1.02 1.15
N ALA A 93 0.15 -0.09 0.82
CA ALA A 93 -0.46 -1.37 0.50
C ALA A 93 -0.45 -2.26 1.74
N GLU A 94 -1.58 -2.31 2.45
CA GLU A 94 -1.83 -3.31 3.48
C GLU A 94 -2.22 -4.62 2.80
N CYS A 95 -1.30 -5.58 2.71
CA CYS A 95 -1.45 -6.76 1.85
C CYS A 95 -2.41 -7.84 2.39
N GLY A 96 -2.85 -7.71 3.64
CA GLY A 96 -3.72 -8.64 4.34
C GLY A 96 -3.63 -8.46 5.85
N PHE A 97 -4.36 -9.25 6.63
CA PHE A 97 -4.47 -9.10 8.09
C PHE A 97 -3.68 -10.17 8.85
N LEU A 98 -2.67 -9.78 9.63
CA LEU A 98 -1.93 -10.69 10.52
C LEU A 98 -2.81 -11.24 11.65
N SER A 99 -3.84 -10.49 12.05
CA SER A 99 -4.80 -10.92 13.07
C SER A 99 -5.74 -12.02 12.59
N ASN A 100 -5.90 -12.20 11.27
CA ASN A 100 -6.68 -13.28 10.69
C ASN A 100 -5.76 -14.49 10.40
N PRO A 101 -5.99 -15.66 11.00
CA PRO A 101 -5.08 -16.81 10.86
C PRO A 101 -4.89 -17.29 9.42
N GLU A 102 -5.94 -17.26 8.60
CA GLU A 102 -5.85 -17.70 7.20
C GLU A 102 -5.06 -16.70 6.35
N GLU A 103 -5.31 -15.41 6.55
CA GLU A 103 -4.52 -14.35 5.91
C GLU A 103 -3.07 -14.40 6.36
N CYS A 104 -2.80 -14.59 7.66
CA CYS A 104 -1.46 -14.72 8.20
C CYS A 104 -0.71 -15.93 7.62
N ALA A 105 -1.40 -17.07 7.44
CA ALA A 105 -0.83 -18.22 6.75
C ALA A 105 -0.47 -17.89 5.29
N ARG A 106 -1.38 -17.24 4.54
CA ARG A 106 -1.10 -16.75 3.17
C ARG A 106 0.06 -15.77 3.13
N LEU A 107 0.13 -14.82 4.07
CA LEU A 107 1.19 -13.81 4.13
C LEU A 107 2.57 -14.41 4.46
N ASN A 108 2.63 -15.62 5.03
CA ASN A 108 3.87 -16.38 5.22
C ASN A 108 4.18 -17.34 4.06
N ASP A 109 3.25 -17.54 3.13
CA ASP A 109 3.44 -18.39 1.98
C ASP A 109 4.21 -17.64 0.87
N ARG A 110 5.28 -18.26 0.39
CA ARG A 110 6.19 -17.64 -0.58
C ARG A 110 5.52 -17.41 -1.94
N ASP A 111 4.71 -18.36 -2.39
CA ASP A 111 4.04 -18.26 -3.68
C ASP A 111 2.98 -17.15 -3.65
N TYR A 112 2.25 -17.03 -2.54
CA TYR A 112 1.33 -15.92 -2.30
C TYR A 112 2.06 -14.56 -2.25
N GLN A 113 3.19 -14.46 -1.56
CA GLN A 113 4.02 -13.24 -1.55
C GLN A 113 4.47 -12.85 -2.96
N CYS A 114 4.92 -13.82 -3.78
CA CYS A 114 5.30 -13.57 -5.17
C CYS A 114 4.11 -13.07 -6.01
N ARG A 115 2.93 -13.68 -5.86
CA ARG A 115 1.71 -13.24 -6.56
C ARG A 115 1.26 -11.84 -6.12
N MET A 116 1.38 -11.53 -4.83
CA MET A 116 1.07 -10.20 -4.30
C MET A 116 2.04 -9.16 -4.85
N ALA A 117 3.34 -9.43 -4.82
CA ALA A 117 4.36 -8.55 -5.39
C ALA A 117 4.12 -8.30 -6.89
N PHE A 118 3.79 -9.36 -7.65
CA PHE A 118 3.43 -9.23 -9.06
C PHE A 118 2.20 -8.34 -9.27
N ALA A 119 1.12 -8.57 -8.50
CA ALA A 119 -0.10 -7.78 -8.65
C ALA A 119 0.12 -6.29 -8.29
N VAL A 120 0.88 -6.01 -7.23
CA VAL A 120 1.27 -4.63 -6.89
C VAL A 120 2.10 -4.01 -8.01
N ALA A 121 3.13 -4.69 -8.49
CA ALA A 121 3.97 -4.20 -9.59
C ALA A 121 3.18 -3.94 -10.88
N ALA A 122 2.25 -4.84 -11.23
CA ALA A 122 1.38 -4.68 -12.39
C ALA A 122 0.48 -3.45 -12.28
N GLY A 123 -0.05 -3.15 -11.09
CA GLY A 123 -0.84 -1.95 -10.87
C GLY A 123 -0.01 -0.66 -10.96
N VAL A 124 1.22 -0.67 -10.43
CA VAL A 124 2.15 0.46 -10.58
C VAL A 124 2.50 0.68 -12.05
N ALA A 125 2.77 -0.39 -12.80
CA ALA A 125 3.06 -0.30 -14.22
C ALA A 125 1.87 0.24 -15.02
N GLY A 126 0.65 -0.26 -14.77
CA GLY A 126 -0.56 0.23 -15.42
C GLY A 126 -0.81 1.71 -15.14
N TRP A 127 -0.63 2.16 -13.89
CA TRP A 127 -0.71 3.59 -13.56
C TRP A 127 0.32 4.44 -14.32
N ALA A 128 1.55 3.95 -14.48
CA ALA A 128 2.59 4.67 -15.19
C ALA A 128 2.34 4.76 -16.70
N GLU A 129 1.70 3.74 -17.30
CA GLU A 129 1.32 3.73 -18.71
C GLU A 129 0.12 4.65 -18.99
N ASP A 130 -0.87 4.72 -18.09
CA ASP A 130 -2.05 5.59 -18.23
C ASP A 130 -1.74 7.08 -18.07
N GLY A 131 -0.63 7.41 -17.39
CA GLY A 131 -0.16 8.78 -17.17
C GLY A 131 0.90 9.27 -18.18
N ALA A 132 1.28 8.43 -19.15
CA ALA A 132 2.25 8.74 -20.21
C ALA A 132 1.61 9.37 -21.46
#